data_AF-A0A834A6A8-F1
#
_entry.id   AF-A0A834A6A8-F1
#
_cell.length_a   1.000
_cell.length_b   1.000
_cell.length_c   1.000
_cell.angle_alpha   90.00
_cell.angle_beta   90.00
_cell.angle_gamma   90.00
#
_symmetry.space_group_name_H-M   'P 1'
#
loop_
_entity.id
_entity.type
_entity.pdbx_description
1 polymer ?
#
loop_
_entity_poly.entity_id
_entity_poly.type
_entity_poly.pdbx_seq_one_letter_code
_entity_poly.pdbx_strand_id
1 'polypeptide(L)'
;MLFFLQGGLKAVIWTDVFQTLVMFLGQLAVIVVGSARVGGLGHVWDLASQRGLISGINLDPDPFVRHTFWTLAFGGVFIMLSLYGVNQAQVQRYLSSRTEKAAVLSCYAVFPCQQVALCMGCLIGLVMYAYYQEHPMSTQQSQAAPDQFVLYFVMDLLKDWSGLPGLFVACLFSGSLSTISSAFNSLATVTMEDLIRPWFPQFSEVQATMLSRILAFSYGLLCLGMAYISSQMGPVLQAAISIFGMVGGPLLGLFCLGMFFPCANPPGAIVGLLAGLIMAFWIGIGSIVTRMGSGMASSPLNGSSLSPSGNLSTITMTTLMPSTTPSRPTGLQQLYSLSYLWYSAHNSTTVIVVGLVVSLLTGGMRGRTPDPRTIYPVLPRLRALLPVSCRKRLHYKSYSQGPSVNTAGSPEKMSNGMLKGCGDKEAVAVPEEGPVCQGSSPTFTLQETSL
;
A
#
# COMPACT_ATOMS: atom_id res chain seq x y z
N MET A 1 7.88 16.03 -11.63
CA MET A 1 8.18 15.64 -13.02
C MET A 1 9.46 16.31 -13.55
N LEU A 2 9.55 17.65 -13.61
CA LEU A 2 10.78 18.36 -14.03
C LEU A 2 12.04 17.95 -13.25
N PHE A 3 11.92 17.74 -11.94
CA PHE A 3 13.04 17.30 -11.09
C PHE A 3 13.55 15.89 -11.42
N PHE A 4 12.62 14.96 -11.73
CA PHE A 4 12.95 13.59 -12.12
C PHE A 4 13.66 13.57 -13.49
N LEU A 5 13.16 14.38 -14.44
CA LEU A 5 13.71 14.49 -15.80
C LEU A 5 15.18 14.91 -15.87
N GLN A 6 15.70 15.57 -14.82
CA GLN A 6 17.05 16.14 -14.80
C GLN A 6 18.01 15.45 -13.81
N GLY A 7 17.48 14.78 -12.77
CA GLY A 7 18.31 14.20 -11.69
C GLY A 7 18.53 12.68 -11.75
N GLY A 8 17.66 11.93 -12.43
CA GLY A 8 17.67 10.47 -12.44
C GLY A 8 17.39 9.82 -11.07
N LEU A 9 17.17 8.51 -11.05
CA LEU A 9 16.79 7.74 -9.86
C LEU A 9 17.71 7.95 -8.63
N LYS A 10 19.02 8.14 -8.82
CA LYS A 10 19.97 8.38 -7.71
C LYS A 10 19.76 9.73 -7.02
N ALA A 11 19.53 10.81 -7.76
CA ALA A 11 19.29 12.12 -7.17
C ALA A 11 17.97 12.13 -6.41
N VAL A 12 16.95 11.47 -6.97
CA VAL A 12 15.63 11.31 -6.33
C VAL A 12 15.75 10.61 -4.97
N ILE A 13 16.53 9.51 -4.91
CA ILE A 13 16.75 8.81 -3.64
C ILE A 13 17.44 9.71 -2.61
N TRP A 14 18.45 10.49 -3.01
CA TRP A 14 19.13 11.41 -2.09
C TRP A 14 18.23 12.53 -1.59
N THR A 15 17.36 13.09 -2.45
CA THR A 15 16.37 14.07 -2.02
C THR A 15 15.34 13.47 -1.07
N ASP A 16 14.89 12.24 -1.32
CA ASP A 16 13.96 11.53 -0.44
C ASP A 16 14.59 11.30 0.95
N VAL A 17 15.87 10.94 1.01
CA VAL A 17 16.60 10.76 2.27
C VAL A 17 16.69 12.07 3.06
N PHE A 18 17.15 13.15 2.41
CA PHE A 18 17.25 14.46 3.05
C PHE A 18 15.89 14.93 3.58
N GLN A 19 14.86 14.82 2.75
CA GLN A 19 13.52 15.26 3.11
C GLN A 19 12.92 14.40 4.24
N THR A 20 13.13 13.09 4.23
CA THR A 20 12.69 12.20 5.31
C THR A 20 13.32 12.63 6.64
N LEU A 21 14.62 12.93 6.65
CA LEU A 21 15.31 13.43 7.84
C LEU A 21 14.69 14.73 8.35
N VAL A 22 14.46 15.71 7.47
CA VAL A 22 13.87 17.00 7.87
C VAL A 22 12.43 16.82 8.36
N MET A 23 11.64 15.92 7.76
CA MET A 23 10.28 15.63 8.23
C MET A 23 10.28 15.05 9.65
N PHE A 24 11.15 14.09 9.95
CA PHE A 24 11.27 13.53 11.31
C PHE A 24 11.72 14.58 12.33
N LEU A 25 12.72 15.40 11.99
CA LEU A 25 13.18 16.48 12.85
C LEU A 25 12.08 17.53 13.07
N GLY A 26 11.32 17.86 12.02
CA GLY A 26 10.19 18.78 12.11
C GLY A 26 9.09 18.26 13.03
N GLN A 27 8.69 16.99 12.89
CA GLN A 27 7.72 16.36 13.78
C GLN A 27 8.20 16.36 15.24
N LEU A 28 9.48 16.05 15.47
CA LEU A 28 10.07 16.09 16.81
C LEU A 28 10.07 17.50 17.40
N ALA A 29 10.46 18.51 16.61
CA ALA A 29 10.44 19.89 17.04
C ALA A 29 9.02 20.34 17.43
N VAL A 30 8.01 19.99 16.63
CA VAL A 30 6.60 20.31 16.91
C VAL A 30 6.13 19.65 18.20
N ILE A 31 6.49 18.40 18.46
CA ILE A 31 6.13 17.70 19.72
C ILE A 31 6.82 18.36 20.91
N VAL A 32 8.12 18.64 20.82
CA VAL A 32 8.89 19.22 21.93
C VAL A 32 8.41 20.63 22.25
N VAL A 33 8.32 21.51 21.25
CA VAL A 33 7.89 22.90 21.44
C VAL A 33 6.40 22.96 21.83
N GLY A 34 5.56 22.14 21.19
CA GLY A 34 4.13 22.07 21.46
C GLY A 34 3.85 21.60 22.88
N SER A 35 4.48 20.51 23.31
CA SER A 35 4.32 20.01 24.68
C SER A 35 4.88 20.99 25.72
N ALA A 36 6.01 21.65 25.46
CA ALA A 36 6.57 22.65 26.38
C ALA A 36 5.63 23.85 26.60
N ARG A 37 4.85 24.26 25.59
CA ARG A 37 3.89 25.38 25.70
C ARG A 37 2.66 25.08 26.55
N VAL A 38 2.30 23.81 26.72
CA VAL A 38 1.10 23.35 27.45
C VAL A 38 1.45 22.64 28.77
N GLY A 39 2.63 22.92 29.35
CA GLY A 39 3.03 22.34 30.63
C GLY A 39 3.69 20.96 30.57
N GLY A 40 4.07 20.49 29.37
CA GLY A 40 4.85 19.27 29.15
C GLY A 40 4.03 18.07 28.66
N LEU A 41 4.72 17.02 28.23
CA LEU A 41 4.09 15.83 27.65
C LEU A 41 3.21 15.05 28.65
N GLY A 42 3.56 15.11 29.95
CA GLY A 42 2.75 14.52 31.01
C GLY A 42 1.35 15.14 31.09
N HIS A 43 1.27 16.48 31.04
CA HIS A 43 -0.01 17.19 31.04
C HIS A 43 -0.86 16.84 29.81
N VAL A 44 -0.22 16.76 28.62
CA VAL A 44 -0.90 16.34 27.39
C VAL A 44 -1.50 14.94 27.52
N TRP A 45 -0.75 14.00 28.11
CA TRP A 45 -1.21 12.63 28.31
C TRP A 45 -2.39 12.55 29.29
N ASP A 46 -2.31 13.26 30.42
CA ASP A 46 -3.36 13.30 31.43
C ASP A 46 -4.66 13.90 30.87
N LEU A 47 -4.54 15.02 30.14
CA LEU A 47 -5.68 15.67 29.49
C LEU A 47 -6.32 14.75 28.45
N ALA A 48 -5.50 14.09 27.63
CA ALA A 48 -5.98 13.13 26.63
C ALA A 48 -6.67 11.92 27.26
N SER A 49 -6.14 11.41 28.38
CA SER A 49 -6.71 10.29 29.12
C SER A 49 -8.07 10.66 29.74
N GLN A 50 -8.17 11.81 30.41
CA GLN A 50 -9.42 12.29 31.04
C GLN A 50 -10.53 12.53 30.02
N ARG A 51 -10.18 12.95 28.80
CA ARG A 51 -11.12 13.18 27.70
C ARG A 51 -11.45 11.93 26.90
N GLY A 52 -10.89 10.76 27.25
CA GLY A 52 -11.12 9.51 26.56
C GLY A 52 -10.56 9.47 25.13
N LEU A 53 -9.57 10.31 24.81
CA LEU A 53 -8.92 10.33 23.50
C LEU A 53 -7.95 9.15 23.30
N ILE A 54 -7.50 8.56 24.40
CA ILE A 54 -6.66 7.37 24.39
C ILE A 54 -7.57 6.15 24.47
N SER A 55 -7.71 5.46 23.34
CA SER A 55 -8.43 4.19 23.28
C SER A 55 -7.50 3.04 23.64
N GLY A 56 -7.99 2.11 24.45
CA GLY A 56 -7.33 0.81 24.67
C GLY A 56 -7.42 -0.11 23.45
N ILE A 57 -6.84 -1.31 23.58
CA ILE A 57 -6.95 -2.34 22.54
C ILE A 57 -8.41 -2.83 22.49
N ASN A 58 -9.12 -2.50 21.42
CA ASN A 58 -10.46 -3.04 21.18
C ASN A 58 -10.37 -4.45 20.57
N LEU A 59 -10.70 -5.47 21.37
CA LEU A 59 -10.67 -6.89 20.97
C LEU A 59 -12.00 -7.41 20.40
N ASP A 60 -12.94 -6.52 20.10
CA ASP A 60 -14.21 -6.90 19.46
C ASP A 60 -13.96 -7.62 18.12
N PRO A 61 -14.39 -8.88 17.96
CA PRO A 61 -14.20 -9.66 16.73
C PRO A 61 -15.13 -9.22 15.59
N ASP A 62 -16.04 -8.27 15.80
CA ASP A 62 -16.94 -7.78 14.77
C ASP A 62 -16.18 -7.17 13.57
N PRO A 63 -16.26 -7.76 12.36
CA PRO A 63 -15.56 -7.26 11.17
C PRO A 63 -16.18 -5.98 10.57
N PHE A 64 -17.38 -5.59 11.02
CA PHE A 64 -18.08 -4.38 10.59
C PHE A 64 -17.61 -3.15 11.38
N VAL A 65 -16.95 -3.35 12.52
CA VAL A 65 -16.30 -2.26 13.26
C VAL A 65 -15.04 -1.84 12.51
N ARG A 66 -14.94 -0.54 12.21
CA ARG A 66 -13.87 0.02 11.35
C ARG A 66 -12.48 -0.32 11.89
N HIS A 67 -12.28 -0.14 13.18
CA HIS A 67 -10.99 -0.27 13.86
C HIS A 67 -11.10 -1.17 15.09
N THR A 68 -10.62 -2.40 14.96
CA THR A 68 -10.43 -3.35 16.05
C THR A 68 -9.04 -3.94 15.93
N PHE A 69 -8.57 -4.63 16.97
CA PHE A 69 -7.34 -5.40 16.91
C PHE A 69 -7.34 -6.35 15.71
N TRP A 70 -8.45 -7.01 15.42
CA TRP A 70 -8.58 -7.96 14.30
C TRP A 70 -8.52 -7.27 12.95
N THR A 71 -9.22 -6.16 12.77
CA THR A 71 -9.22 -5.44 11.47
C THR A 71 -7.84 -4.84 11.18
N LEU A 72 -7.13 -4.37 12.22
CA LEU A 72 -5.78 -3.82 12.10
C LEU A 72 -4.72 -4.92 11.90
N ALA A 73 -4.76 -5.97 12.72
CA ALA A 73 -3.75 -7.04 12.69
C ALA A 73 -3.84 -7.91 11.45
N PHE A 74 -5.06 -8.28 11.01
CA PHE A 74 -5.23 -9.16 9.85
C PHE A 74 -5.55 -8.35 8.58
N GLY A 75 -6.55 -7.48 8.61
CA GLY A 75 -6.89 -6.64 7.45
C GLY A 75 -5.74 -5.72 7.04
N GLY A 76 -5.11 -5.07 8.02
CA GLY A 76 -3.92 -4.25 7.79
C GLY A 76 -2.75 -5.01 7.15
N VAL A 77 -2.51 -6.27 7.53
CA VAL A 77 -1.45 -7.10 6.92
C VAL A 77 -1.71 -7.31 5.43
N PHE A 78 -2.93 -7.62 5.00
CA PHE A 78 -3.25 -7.78 3.57
C PHE A 78 -3.12 -6.47 2.79
N ILE A 79 -3.48 -5.35 3.40
CA ILE A 79 -3.27 -4.03 2.79
C ILE A 79 -1.77 -3.76 2.63
N MET A 80 -0.98 -3.93 3.69
CA MET A 80 0.46 -3.71 3.65
C MET A 80 1.16 -4.65 2.68
N LEU A 81 0.76 -5.93 2.65
CA LEU A 81 1.30 -6.90 1.69
C LEU A 81 0.99 -6.50 0.24
N SER A 82 -0.18 -5.92 -0.03
CA SER A 82 -0.47 -5.39 -1.36
C SER A 82 0.38 -4.15 -1.69
N LEU A 83 0.58 -3.25 -0.71
CA LEU A 83 1.33 -2.01 -0.88
C LEU A 83 2.83 -2.22 -1.08
N TYR A 84 3.42 -3.21 -0.43
CA TYR A 84 4.86 -3.50 -0.52
C TYR A 84 5.18 -4.67 -1.45
N GLY A 85 4.31 -5.68 -1.55
CA GLY A 85 4.60 -6.91 -2.29
C GLY A 85 4.33 -6.84 -3.79
N VAL A 86 3.28 -6.12 -4.21
CA VAL A 86 2.83 -6.11 -5.62
C VAL A 86 2.76 -4.72 -6.25
N ASN A 87 2.95 -3.66 -5.47
CA ASN A 87 2.95 -2.29 -5.99
C ASN A 87 4.22 -2.00 -6.78
N GLN A 88 4.06 -1.61 -8.04
CA GLN A 88 5.17 -1.35 -8.95
C GLN A 88 6.18 -0.33 -8.41
N ALA A 89 5.72 0.73 -7.74
CA ALA A 89 6.62 1.74 -7.18
C ALA A 89 7.59 1.16 -6.14
N GLN A 90 7.16 0.18 -5.36
CA GLN A 90 8.01 -0.50 -4.39
C GLN A 90 8.89 -1.56 -5.05
N VAL A 91 8.33 -2.34 -5.99
CA VAL A 91 9.08 -3.35 -6.75
C VAL A 91 10.28 -2.71 -7.47
N GLN A 92 10.08 -1.55 -8.09
CA GLN A 92 11.17 -0.80 -8.73
C GLN A 92 12.30 -0.46 -7.75
N ARG A 93 11.98 -0.03 -6.53
CA ARG A 93 12.99 0.28 -5.48
C ARG A 93 13.79 -0.97 -5.06
N TYR A 94 13.14 -2.13 -5.01
CA TYR A 94 13.82 -3.39 -4.71
C TYR A 94 14.76 -3.81 -5.84
N LEU A 95 14.33 -3.64 -7.10
CA LEU A 95 15.15 -3.96 -8.26
C LEU A 95 16.36 -3.04 -8.39
N SER A 96 16.24 -1.76 -8.02
CA SER A 96 17.35 -0.80 -8.01
C SER A 96 18.35 -1.00 -6.86
N SER A 97 18.07 -1.88 -5.88
CA SER A 97 19.01 -2.17 -4.79
C SER A 97 20.20 -2.99 -5.28
N ARG A 98 21.41 -2.75 -4.75
CA ARG A 98 22.63 -3.45 -5.23
C ARG A 98 22.59 -4.97 -5.05
N THR A 99 21.97 -5.44 -3.96
CA THR A 99 21.89 -6.86 -3.61
C THR A 99 20.49 -7.21 -3.12
N GLU A 100 20.11 -8.49 -3.22
CA GLU A 100 18.85 -8.98 -2.67
C GLU A 100 18.78 -8.77 -1.15
N LYS A 101 19.90 -9.05 -0.44
CA LYS A 101 20.01 -8.81 1.01
C LYS A 101 19.73 -7.35 1.38
N ALA A 102 20.21 -6.39 0.58
CA ALA A 102 19.93 -4.98 0.82
C ALA A 102 18.45 -4.63 0.58
N ALA A 103 17.81 -5.20 -0.45
CA ALA A 103 16.38 -5.01 -0.69
C ALA A 103 15.53 -5.59 0.45
N VAL A 104 15.86 -6.78 0.94
CA VAL A 104 15.20 -7.41 2.09
C VAL A 104 15.40 -6.58 3.37
N LEU A 105 16.62 -6.10 3.62
CA LEU A 105 16.90 -5.24 4.77
C LEU A 105 16.12 -3.93 4.70
N SER A 106 15.98 -3.34 3.51
CA SER A 106 15.15 -2.15 3.29
C SER A 106 13.69 -2.42 3.66
N CYS A 107 13.13 -3.57 3.29
CA CYS A 107 11.77 -3.96 3.68
C CYS A 107 11.61 -4.05 5.21
N TYR A 108 12.57 -4.67 5.90
CA TYR A 108 12.55 -4.73 7.37
C TYR A 108 12.72 -3.36 8.03
N ALA A 109 13.53 -2.46 7.45
CA ALA A 109 13.76 -1.12 7.99
C ALA A 109 12.52 -0.22 7.87
N VAL A 110 11.68 -0.42 6.86
CA VAL A 110 10.46 0.38 6.66
C VAL A 110 9.47 0.20 7.82
N PHE A 111 9.32 -1.01 8.36
CA PHE A 111 8.36 -1.28 9.43
C PHE A 111 8.57 -0.43 10.70
N PRO A 112 9.74 -0.43 11.37
CA PRO A 112 9.96 0.41 12.55
C PRO A 112 9.93 1.90 12.22
N CYS A 113 10.48 2.33 11.07
CA CYS A 113 10.44 3.73 10.64
C CYS A 113 9.00 4.24 10.47
N GLN A 114 8.14 3.43 9.85
CA GLN A 114 6.72 3.76 9.69
C GLN A 114 6.01 3.82 11.04
N GLN A 115 6.30 2.90 11.96
CA GLN A 115 5.69 2.89 13.29
C GLN A 115 6.07 4.14 14.08
N VAL A 116 7.35 4.56 14.03
CA VAL A 116 7.82 5.80 14.66
C VAL A 116 7.12 7.01 14.06
N ALA A 117 7.06 7.12 12.73
CA ALA A 117 6.40 8.23 12.05
C ALA A 117 4.91 8.34 12.42
N LEU A 118 4.19 7.21 12.46
CA LEU A 118 2.79 7.16 12.87
C LEU A 118 2.61 7.55 14.34
N CYS A 119 3.45 7.04 15.25
CA CYS A 119 3.39 7.41 16.67
C CYS A 119 3.63 8.90 16.87
N MET A 120 4.61 9.49 16.19
CA MET A 120 4.87 10.93 16.21
C MET A 120 3.67 11.71 15.67
N GLY A 121 3.04 11.25 14.59
CA GLY A 121 1.81 11.86 14.06
C GLY A 121 0.65 11.85 15.07
N CYS A 122 0.41 10.73 15.75
CA CYS A 122 -0.60 10.64 16.80
C CYS A 122 -0.28 11.56 17.98
N LEU A 123 0.98 11.63 18.42
CA LEU A 123 1.42 12.53 19.48
C LEU A 123 1.23 14.00 19.10
N ILE A 124 1.55 14.39 17.86
CA ILE A 124 1.26 15.74 17.35
C ILE A 124 -0.23 16.04 17.46
N GLY A 125 -1.10 15.08 17.11
CA GLY A 125 -2.55 15.23 17.26
C GLY A 125 -3.00 15.48 18.71
N LEU A 126 -2.42 14.76 19.68
CA LEU A 126 -2.71 14.96 21.10
C LEU A 126 -2.18 16.30 21.63
N VAL A 127 -0.96 16.67 21.25
CA VAL A 127 -0.36 17.96 21.63
C VAL A 127 -1.15 19.11 21.02
N MET A 128 -1.55 19.00 19.76
CA MET A 128 -2.42 19.97 19.09
C MET A 128 -3.75 20.12 19.81
N TYR A 129 -4.37 19.01 20.21
CA TYR A 129 -5.61 19.05 20.99
C TYR A 129 -5.43 19.80 22.31
N ALA A 130 -4.37 19.50 23.07
CA ALA A 130 -4.07 20.18 24.33
C ALA A 130 -3.81 21.68 24.12
N TYR A 131 -3.06 22.03 23.08
CA TYR A 131 -2.74 23.41 22.76
C TYR A 131 -3.99 24.25 22.46
N TYR A 132 -4.90 23.74 21.63
CA TYR A 132 -6.12 24.46 21.26
C TYR A 132 -7.21 24.49 22.36
N GLN A 133 -7.05 23.75 23.46
CA GLN A 133 -7.89 23.94 24.66
C GLN A 133 -7.53 25.22 25.41
N GLU A 134 -6.24 25.58 25.45
CA GLU A 134 -5.76 26.79 26.11
C GLU A 134 -5.72 28.00 25.18
N HIS A 135 -5.46 27.76 23.89
CA HIS A 135 -5.34 28.79 22.86
C HIS A 135 -6.41 28.56 21.79
N PRO A 136 -7.64 29.07 21.95
CA PRO A 136 -8.74 28.74 21.03
C PRO A 136 -8.43 29.13 19.58
N MET A 137 -8.82 28.25 18.65
CA MET A 137 -8.71 28.50 17.21
C MET A 137 -9.50 29.74 16.79
N SER A 138 -8.99 30.45 15.77
CA SER A 138 -9.78 31.50 15.10
C SER A 138 -11.02 30.91 14.41
N THR A 139 -12.00 31.76 14.12
CA THR A 139 -13.23 31.36 13.41
C THR A 139 -12.92 30.70 12.07
N GLN A 140 -11.93 31.21 11.34
CA GLN A 140 -11.50 30.66 10.05
C GLN A 140 -10.84 29.28 10.21
N GLN A 141 -9.98 29.09 11.20
CA GLN A 141 -9.34 27.81 11.49
C GLN A 141 -10.35 26.74 11.92
N SER A 142 -11.37 27.14 12.69
CA SER A 142 -12.42 26.23 13.17
C SER A 142 -13.31 25.70 12.03
N GLN A 143 -13.38 26.41 10.91
CA GLN A 143 -14.11 26.01 9.70
C GLN A 143 -13.24 25.26 8.69
N ALA A 144 -11.93 25.13 8.94
CA ALA A 144 -11.01 24.45 8.05
C ALA A 144 -11.28 22.93 8.01
N ALA A 145 -10.81 22.29 6.93
CA ALA A 145 -10.90 20.84 6.82
C ALA A 145 -10.01 20.17 7.88
N PRO A 146 -10.40 19.00 8.44
CA PRO A 146 -9.62 18.32 9.48
C PRO A 146 -8.16 18.05 9.09
N ASP A 147 -7.91 17.78 7.81
CA ASP A 147 -6.57 17.52 7.27
C ASP A 147 -5.65 18.76 7.28
N GLN A 148 -6.21 19.96 7.47
CA GLN A 148 -5.47 21.23 7.51
C GLN A 148 -5.08 21.66 8.93
N PHE A 149 -5.65 21.06 9.97
CA PHE A 149 -5.41 21.49 11.35
C PHE A 149 -3.96 21.41 11.77
N VAL A 150 -3.23 20.37 11.35
CA VAL A 150 -1.80 20.24 11.67
C VAL A 150 -0.98 21.37 11.06
N LEU A 151 -1.34 21.85 9.86
CA LEU A 151 -0.64 22.97 9.24
C LEU A 151 -0.88 24.26 10.03
N TYR A 152 -2.15 24.54 10.38
CA TYR A 152 -2.48 25.69 11.24
C TYR A 152 -1.76 25.63 12.58
N PHE A 153 -1.75 24.46 13.21
CA PHE A 153 -1.08 24.24 14.48
C PHE A 153 0.42 24.55 14.40
N VAL A 154 1.10 24.06 13.35
CA VAL A 154 2.53 24.34 13.17
C VAL A 154 2.78 25.83 12.90
N MET A 155 1.91 26.50 12.13
CA MET A 155 2.03 27.94 11.91
C MET A 155 1.85 28.74 13.20
N ASP A 156 0.88 28.37 14.02
CA ASP A 156 0.59 29.05 15.29
C ASP A 156 1.71 28.82 16.31
N LEU A 157 2.18 27.57 16.42
CA LEU A 157 3.18 27.15 17.39
C LEU A 157 4.56 27.77 17.11
N LEU A 158 4.95 27.83 15.83
CA LEU A 158 6.28 28.26 15.40
C LEU A 158 6.29 29.71 14.88
N LYS A 159 5.23 30.50 15.11
CA LYS A 159 5.11 31.88 14.60
C LYS A 159 6.29 32.78 15.00
N ASP A 160 6.86 32.54 16.18
CA ASP A 160 7.94 33.34 16.74
C ASP A 160 9.29 33.05 16.06
N TRP A 161 9.39 31.93 15.32
CA TRP A 161 10.60 31.46 14.66
C TRP A 161 10.47 31.64 13.15
N SER A 162 11.01 32.74 12.63
CA SER A 162 10.96 33.03 11.20
C SER A 162 11.61 31.90 10.38
N GLY A 163 10.93 31.48 9.31
CA GLY A 163 11.42 30.44 8.38
C GLY A 163 11.13 28.99 8.78
N LEU A 164 11.05 28.65 10.08
CA LEU A 164 10.77 27.26 10.51
C LEU A 164 9.40 26.72 10.06
N PRO A 165 8.28 27.48 10.22
CA PRO A 165 6.99 27.04 9.68
C PRO A 165 7.05 26.82 8.15
N GLY A 166 7.69 27.75 7.43
CA GLY A 166 7.86 27.66 5.98
C GLY A 166 8.69 26.44 5.56
N LEU A 167 9.76 26.13 6.30
CA LEU A 167 10.57 24.94 6.08
C LEU A 167 9.76 23.66 6.29
N PHE A 168 8.95 23.58 7.34
CA PHE A 168 8.08 22.43 7.60
C PHE A 168 7.10 22.20 6.45
N VAL A 169 6.43 23.27 6.01
CA VAL A 169 5.47 23.21 4.90
C VAL A 169 6.17 22.82 3.59
N ALA A 170 7.35 23.39 3.31
CA ALA A 170 8.14 23.06 2.14
C ALA A 170 8.54 21.57 2.11
N CYS A 171 8.95 21.00 3.25
CA CYS A 171 9.30 19.59 3.35
C CYS A 171 8.09 18.67 3.19
N LEU A 172 6.92 19.04 3.73
CA LEU A 172 5.68 18.30 3.56
C LEU A 172 5.26 18.24 2.08
N PHE A 173 5.32 19.39 1.39
CA PHE A 173 5.06 19.44 -0.04
C PHE A 173 6.08 18.62 -0.82
N SER A 174 7.37 18.79 -0.55
CA SER A 174 8.43 17.98 -1.18
C SER A 174 8.14 16.48 -1.06
N GLY A 175 7.69 16.01 0.10
CA GLY A 175 7.39 14.57 0.29
C GLY A 175 6.18 14.07 -0.44
N SER A 176 5.19 14.92 -0.57
CA SER A 176 4.04 14.67 -1.42
C SER A 176 4.49 14.58 -2.88
N LEU A 177 5.33 15.52 -3.33
CA LEU A 177 5.89 15.52 -4.69
C LEU A 177 6.74 14.29 -4.99
N SER A 178 7.55 13.81 -4.04
CA SER A 178 8.35 12.59 -4.20
C SER A 178 7.46 11.37 -4.44
N THR A 179 6.42 11.20 -3.61
CA THR A 179 5.46 10.09 -3.73
C THR A 179 4.71 10.14 -5.08
N ILE A 180 4.21 11.32 -5.45
CA ILE A 180 3.53 11.56 -6.73
C ILE A 180 4.46 11.25 -7.91
N SER A 181 5.71 11.68 -7.84
CA SER A 181 6.69 11.44 -8.91
C SER A 181 6.98 9.95 -9.08
N SER A 182 7.15 9.20 -7.99
CA SER A 182 7.34 7.75 -8.05
C SER A 182 6.11 7.07 -8.65
N ALA A 183 4.89 7.47 -8.26
CA ALA A 183 3.66 6.89 -8.78
C ALA A 183 3.50 7.12 -10.29
N PHE A 184 3.73 8.34 -10.78
CA PHE A 184 3.65 8.65 -12.22
C PHE A 184 4.70 7.91 -13.03
N ASN A 185 5.93 7.79 -12.51
CA ASN A 185 6.97 7.02 -13.16
C ASN A 185 6.58 5.53 -13.26
N SER A 186 6.06 4.94 -12.18
CA SER A 186 5.63 3.55 -12.19
C SER A 186 4.45 3.32 -13.13
N LEU A 187 3.46 4.22 -13.17
CA LEU A 187 2.35 4.17 -14.13
C LEU A 187 2.83 4.26 -15.57
N ALA A 188 3.71 5.22 -15.87
CA ALA A 188 4.29 5.35 -17.21
C ALA A 188 5.09 4.11 -17.61
N THR A 189 5.86 3.52 -16.68
CA THR A 189 6.62 2.30 -16.93
C THR A 189 5.70 1.12 -17.22
N VAL A 190 4.66 0.92 -16.41
CA VAL A 190 3.67 -0.17 -16.59
C VAL A 190 2.94 -0.01 -17.92
N THR A 191 2.48 1.19 -18.24
CA THR A 191 1.81 1.44 -19.53
C THR A 191 2.75 1.22 -20.71
N MET A 192 4.01 1.65 -20.61
CA MET A 192 4.98 1.45 -21.68
C MET A 192 5.31 -0.04 -21.88
N GLU A 193 5.71 -0.74 -20.82
CA GLU A 193 6.20 -2.13 -20.91
C GLU A 193 5.05 -3.15 -21.07
N ASP A 194 3.92 -2.94 -20.40
CA ASP A 194 2.84 -3.95 -20.36
C ASP A 194 1.74 -3.69 -21.41
N LEU A 195 1.49 -2.43 -21.80
CA LEU A 195 0.41 -2.09 -22.74
C LEU A 195 0.90 -1.68 -24.13
N ILE A 196 2.04 -1.00 -24.26
CA ILE A 196 2.49 -0.45 -25.54
C ILE A 196 3.49 -1.40 -26.22
N ARG A 197 4.55 -1.81 -25.51
CA ARG A 197 5.64 -2.61 -26.06
C ARG A 197 5.23 -3.97 -26.65
N PRO A 198 4.23 -4.69 -26.10
CA PRO A 198 3.77 -5.95 -26.69
C PRO A 198 3.15 -5.78 -28.08
N TRP A 199 2.54 -4.61 -28.34
CA TRP A 199 1.90 -4.29 -29.62
C TRP A 199 2.85 -3.59 -30.59
N PHE A 200 3.85 -2.90 -30.05
CA PHE A 200 4.84 -2.13 -30.81
C PHE A 200 6.27 -2.47 -30.34
N PRO A 201 6.80 -3.66 -30.68
CA PRO A 201 8.09 -4.12 -30.18
C PRO A 201 9.30 -3.36 -30.78
N GLN A 202 9.11 -2.61 -31.86
CA GLN A 202 10.18 -1.93 -32.61
C GLN A 202 10.53 -0.52 -32.10
N PHE A 203 10.09 -0.12 -30.91
CA PHE A 203 10.46 1.19 -30.37
C PHE A 203 11.96 1.29 -30.09
N SER A 204 12.60 2.33 -30.64
CA SER A 204 13.93 2.77 -30.21
C SER A 204 13.88 3.20 -28.73
N GLU A 205 14.96 2.98 -27.98
CA GLU A 205 15.07 3.37 -26.57
C GLU A 205 14.79 4.85 -26.33
N VAL A 206 15.18 5.71 -27.28
CA VAL A 206 14.94 7.15 -27.23
C VAL A 206 13.44 7.45 -27.37
N GLN A 207 12.75 6.75 -28.28
CA GLN A 207 11.31 6.91 -28.50
C GLN A 207 10.51 6.38 -27.30
N ALA A 208 10.90 5.22 -26.75
CA ALA A 208 10.31 4.65 -25.55
C ALA A 208 10.43 5.60 -24.35
N THR A 209 11.60 6.20 -24.16
CA THR A 209 11.84 7.16 -23.09
C THR A 209 11.01 8.43 -23.28
N MET A 210 10.94 8.98 -24.50
CA MET A 210 10.12 10.16 -24.77
C MET A 210 8.62 9.88 -24.57
N LEU A 211 8.14 8.72 -24.98
CA LEU A 211 6.75 8.32 -24.80
C LEU A 211 6.41 8.11 -23.32
N SER A 212 7.27 7.43 -22.57
CA SER A 212 7.15 7.30 -21.11
C SER A 212 7.08 8.66 -20.40
N ARG A 213 7.86 9.65 -20.85
CA ARG A 213 7.79 11.03 -20.34
C ARG A 213 6.44 11.69 -20.66
N ILE A 214 5.93 11.56 -21.88
CA ILE A 214 4.62 12.11 -22.26
C ILE A 214 3.50 11.45 -21.43
N LEU A 215 3.56 10.14 -21.21
CA LEU A 215 2.62 9.41 -20.36
C LEU A 215 2.67 9.89 -18.90
N ALA A 216 3.85 10.07 -18.33
CA ALA A 216 3.99 10.61 -16.98
C ALA A 216 3.40 12.02 -16.86
N PHE A 217 3.54 12.86 -17.89
CA PHE A 217 2.90 14.18 -17.94
C PHE A 217 1.37 14.09 -18.00
N SER A 218 0.82 13.22 -18.85
CA SER A 218 -0.62 13.05 -18.98
C SER A 218 -1.27 12.52 -17.71
N TYR A 219 -0.62 11.59 -16.99
CA TYR A 219 -1.06 11.17 -15.65
C TYR A 219 -1.03 12.31 -14.63
N GLY A 220 -0.06 13.23 -14.73
CA GLY A 220 -0.03 14.45 -13.94
C GLY A 220 -1.26 15.34 -14.14
N LEU A 221 -1.65 15.56 -15.40
CA LEU A 221 -2.87 16.32 -15.73
C LEU A 221 -4.13 15.62 -15.24
N LEU A 222 -4.21 14.29 -15.40
CA LEU A 222 -5.33 13.50 -14.89
C LEU A 222 -5.44 13.61 -13.36
N CYS A 223 -4.30 13.55 -12.66
CA CYS A 223 -4.24 13.70 -11.20
C CYS A 223 -4.76 15.06 -10.73
N LEU A 224 -4.54 16.13 -11.49
CA LEU A 224 -5.08 17.46 -11.17
C LEU A 224 -6.62 17.45 -11.22
N GLY A 225 -7.21 16.77 -12.20
CA GLY A 225 -8.66 16.56 -12.25
C GLY A 225 -9.19 15.74 -11.06
N MET A 226 -8.46 14.67 -10.69
CA MET A 226 -8.81 13.83 -9.53
C MET A 226 -8.69 14.57 -8.20
N ALA A 227 -7.78 15.55 -8.07
CA ALA A 227 -7.63 16.35 -6.86
C ALA A 227 -8.91 17.16 -6.54
N TYR A 228 -9.59 17.68 -7.57
CA TYR A 228 -10.89 18.37 -7.38
C TYR A 228 -11.98 17.40 -6.89
N ILE A 229 -12.02 16.18 -7.41
CA ILE A 229 -12.96 15.17 -6.93
C ILE A 229 -12.65 14.81 -5.47
N SER A 230 -11.36 14.68 -5.12
CA SER A 230 -10.92 14.38 -3.77
C SER A 230 -11.26 15.48 -2.77
N SER A 231 -11.33 16.76 -3.16
CA SER A 231 -11.69 17.85 -2.23
C SER A 231 -13.15 17.78 -1.77
N GLN A 232 -13.99 17.07 -2.51
CA GLN A 232 -15.39 16.83 -2.17
C GLN A 232 -15.60 15.53 -1.38
N MET A 233 -14.54 14.73 -1.20
CA MET A 233 -14.58 13.52 -0.39
C MET A 233 -14.46 13.86 1.10
N GLY A 234 -14.93 12.95 1.96
CA GLY A 234 -14.67 13.03 3.41
C GLY A 234 -13.19 12.83 3.75
N PRO A 235 -12.85 12.25 4.92
CA PRO A 235 -11.46 12.06 5.33
C PRO A 235 -10.61 11.36 4.24
N VAL A 236 -9.66 12.10 3.65
CA VAL A 236 -8.93 11.69 2.44
C VAL A 236 -8.10 10.43 2.72
N LEU A 237 -7.53 10.33 3.92
CA LEU A 237 -6.77 9.14 4.34
C LEU A 237 -7.62 7.87 4.26
N GLN A 238 -8.87 7.91 4.72
CA GLN A 238 -9.76 6.75 4.68
C GLN A 238 -10.12 6.39 3.24
N ALA A 239 -10.40 7.38 2.39
CA ALA A 239 -10.68 7.15 0.98
C ALA A 239 -9.50 6.47 0.29
N ALA A 240 -8.27 6.97 0.50
CA ALA A 240 -7.05 6.39 -0.06
C ALA A 240 -6.85 4.93 0.37
N ILE A 241 -6.93 4.62 1.67
CA ILE A 241 -6.76 3.24 2.15
C ILE A 241 -7.83 2.31 1.58
N SER A 242 -9.07 2.79 1.43
CA SER A 242 -10.13 1.99 0.83
C SER A 242 -9.86 1.66 -0.64
N ILE A 243 -9.34 2.61 -1.42
CA ILE A 243 -8.97 2.41 -2.83
C ILE A 243 -7.81 1.42 -2.93
N PHE A 244 -6.78 1.58 -2.09
CA PHE A 244 -5.69 0.61 -2.01
C PHE A 244 -6.18 -0.80 -1.67
N GLY A 245 -7.12 -0.94 -0.73
CA GLY A 245 -7.71 -2.24 -0.41
C GLY A 245 -8.56 -2.82 -1.55
N MET A 246 -9.33 -1.99 -2.26
CA MET A 246 -10.16 -2.40 -3.39
C MET A 246 -9.34 -2.91 -4.57
N VAL A 247 -8.31 -2.17 -5.00
CA VAL A 247 -7.53 -2.51 -6.19
C VAL A 247 -6.33 -3.40 -5.85
N GLY A 248 -5.68 -3.15 -4.71
CA GLY A 248 -4.53 -3.92 -4.26
C GLY A 248 -4.87 -5.35 -3.84
N GLY A 249 -6.06 -5.59 -3.28
CA GLY A 249 -6.52 -6.92 -2.89
C GLY A 249 -6.56 -7.93 -4.05
N PRO A 250 -7.30 -7.66 -5.15
CA PRO A 250 -7.33 -8.55 -6.31
C PRO A 250 -5.95 -8.80 -6.93
N LEU A 251 -5.11 -7.76 -7.05
CA LEU A 251 -3.75 -7.90 -7.56
C LEU A 251 -2.90 -8.79 -6.65
N LEU A 252 -2.96 -8.58 -5.33
CA LEU A 252 -2.30 -9.45 -4.36
C LEU A 252 -2.77 -10.90 -4.51
N GLY A 253 -4.08 -11.12 -4.64
CA GLY A 253 -4.65 -12.45 -4.86
C GLY A 253 -4.13 -13.13 -6.13
N LEU A 254 -3.96 -12.39 -7.22
CA LEU A 254 -3.43 -12.89 -8.48
C LEU A 254 -1.97 -13.34 -8.35
N PHE A 255 -1.13 -12.52 -7.71
CA PHE A 255 0.27 -12.87 -7.44
C PHE A 255 0.37 -14.08 -6.50
N CYS A 256 -0.41 -14.11 -5.42
CA CYS A 256 -0.45 -15.26 -4.51
C CYS A 256 -0.93 -16.54 -5.21
N LEU A 257 -1.91 -16.42 -6.11
CA LEU A 257 -2.40 -17.54 -6.92
C LEU A 257 -1.26 -18.13 -7.77
N GLY A 258 -0.53 -17.29 -8.50
CA GLY A 258 0.61 -17.73 -9.33
C GLY A 258 1.79 -18.28 -8.54
N MET A 259 2.17 -17.62 -7.43
CA MET A 259 3.35 -18.01 -6.63
C MET A 259 3.14 -19.28 -5.81
N PHE A 260 1.95 -19.48 -5.24
CA PHE A 260 1.70 -20.54 -4.26
C PHE A 260 0.96 -21.75 -4.81
N PHE A 261 0.24 -21.60 -5.92
CA PHE A 261 -0.59 -22.67 -6.48
C PHE A 261 -0.11 -23.09 -7.87
N PRO A 262 0.75 -24.13 -7.98
CA PRO A 262 1.28 -24.59 -9.26
C PRO A 262 0.22 -25.18 -10.19
N CYS A 263 -1.01 -25.41 -9.70
CA CYS A 263 -2.15 -25.86 -10.49
C CYS A 263 -2.91 -24.71 -11.18
N ALA A 264 -2.62 -23.45 -10.84
CA ALA A 264 -3.28 -22.30 -11.43
C ALA A 264 -2.85 -22.11 -12.88
N ASN A 265 -3.82 -21.89 -13.78
CA ASN A 265 -3.55 -21.68 -15.20
C ASN A 265 -3.97 -20.25 -15.64
N PRO A 266 -3.54 -19.78 -16.83
CA PRO A 266 -3.90 -18.45 -17.31
C PRO A 266 -5.40 -18.13 -17.35
N PRO A 267 -6.31 -19.01 -17.82
CA PRO A 267 -7.74 -18.68 -17.82
C PRO A 267 -8.30 -18.56 -16.39
N GLY A 268 -7.88 -19.43 -15.46
CA GLY A 268 -8.26 -19.30 -14.06
C GLY A 268 -7.74 -18.02 -13.42
N ALA A 269 -6.51 -17.62 -13.71
CA ALA A 269 -5.92 -16.37 -13.24
C ALA A 269 -6.72 -15.13 -13.71
N ILE A 270 -7.10 -15.09 -15.00
CA ILE A 270 -7.89 -14.00 -15.58
C ILE A 270 -9.30 -13.94 -14.97
N VAL A 271 -10.02 -15.07 -14.92
CA VAL A 271 -11.39 -15.11 -14.37
C VAL A 271 -11.38 -14.80 -12.87
N GLY A 272 -10.39 -15.30 -12.13
CA GLY A 272 -10.18 -14.97 -10.73
C GLY A 272 -9.99 -13.47 -10.53
N LEU A 273 -9.10 -12.83 -11.29
CA LEU A 273 -8.84 -11.39 -11.21
C LEU A 273 -10.10 -10.57 -11.51
N LEU A 274 -10.82 -10.91 -12.58
CA LEU A 274 -12.06 -10.22 -12.95
C LEU A 274 -13.12 -10.34 -11.86
N ALA A 275 -13.33 -11.54 -11.32
CA ALA A 275 -14.27 -11.75 -10.21
C ALA A 275 -13.87 -10.96 -8.96
N GLY A 276 -12.58 -10.92 -8.63
CA GLY A 276 -12.06 -10.13 -7.51
C GLY A 276 -12.26 -8.63 -7.70
N LEU A 277 -12.01 -8.09 -8.89
CA LEU A 277 -12.24 -6.68 -9.21
C LEU A 277 -13.73 -6.33 -9.17
N ILE A 278 -14.60 -7.18 -9.74
CA ILE A 278 -16.06 -6.98 -9.70
C ILE A 278 -16.54 -6.93 -8.23
N MET A 279 -16.10 -7.89 -7.41
CA MET A 279 -16.44 -7.91 -5.98
C MET A 279 -15.91 -6.68 -5.23
N ALA A 280 -14.67 -6.28 -5.53
CA ALA A 280 -14.04 -5.11 -4.91
C ALA A 280 -14.82 -3.82 -5.19
N PHE A 281 -15.14 -3.56 -6.46
CA PHE A 281 -15.90 -2.38 -6.85
C PHE A 281 -17.34 -2.45 -6.35
N TRP A 282 -17.99 -3.61 -6.39
CA TRP A 282 -19.33 -3.79 -5.85
C TRP A 282 -19.41 -3.41 -4.37
N ILE A 283 -18.54 -4.00 -3.53
CA ILE A 283 -18.53 -3.74 -2.09
C ILE A 283 -18.09 -2.30 -1.79
N GLY A 284 -17.04 -1.83 -2.44
CA GLY A 284 -16.45 -0.53 -2.14
C GLY A 284 -17.30 0.65 -2.61
N ILE A 285 -17.82 0.61 -3.84
CA ILE A 285 -18.76 1.64 -4.33
C ILE A 285 -20.06 1.57 -3.53
N GLY A 286 -20.58 0.37 -3.26
CA GLY A 286 -21.77 0.19 -2.42
C GLY A 286 -21.61 0.78 -1.02
N SER A 287 -20.44 0.65 -0.40
CA SER A 287 -20.10 1.27 0.89
C SER A 287 -20.04 2.81 0.84
N ILE A 288 -19.60 3.39 -0.27
CA ILE A 288 -19.57 4.86 -0.43
C ILE A 288 -20.99 5.38 -0.65
N VAL A 289 -21.76 4.75 -1.55
CA VAL A 289 -23.13 5.15 -1.90
C VAL A 289 -24.07 5.01 -0.70
N THR A 290 -24.01 3.90 0.04
CA THR A 290 -24.83 3.72 1.25
C THR A 290 -24.52 4.75 2.32
N ARG A 291 -23.25 5.10 2.54
CA ARG A 291 -22.87 6.16 3.48
C ARG A 291 -23.39 7.52 3.07
N MET A 292 -23.37 7.83 1.78
CA MET A 292 -23.92 9.06 1.23
C MET A 292 -25.44 9.12 1.40
N GLY A 293 -26.14 8.00 1.17
CA GLY A 293 -27.58 7.89 1.40
C GLY A 293 -27.98 7.96 2.88
N SER A 294 -27.16 7.42 3.78
CA SER A 294 -27.37 7.56 5.24
C SER A 294 -26.97 8.93 5.79
N GLY A 295 -26.36 9.81 4.98
CA GLY A 295 -26.02 11.18 5.35
C GLY A 295 -27.23 12.09 5.64
N MET A 296 -28.46 11.60 5.42
CA MET A 296 -29.69 12.23 5.91
C MET A 296 -29.96 11.96 7.40
N ALA A 297 -29.29 10.98 8.00
CA ALA A 297 -29.32 10.70 9.43
C ALA A 297 -27.97 11.12 10.03
N SER A 298 -28.02 12.15 10.86
CA SER A 298 -26.90 12.63 11.66
C SER A 298 -26.13 11.46 12.28
N SER A 299 -24.83 11.40 12.01
CA SER A 299 -23.93 10.54 12.78
C SER A 299 -24.09 10.88 14.27
N PRO A 300 -24.05 9.89 15.18
CA PRO A 300 -24.02 10.19 16.60
C PRO A 300 -22.79 11.07 16.84
N LEU A 301 -23.07 12.22 17.44
CA LEU A 301 -22.13 13.26 17.83
C LEU A 301 -21.02 12.61 18.68
N ASN A 302 -19.89 12.25 18.08
CA ASN A 302 -18.68 11.99 18.85
C ASN A 302 -18.29 13.34 19.46
N GLY A 303 -18.40 13.45 20.78
CA GLY A 303 -18.45 14.71 21.53
C GLY A 303 -17.16 15.54 21.47
N SER A 304 -16.99 16.29 20.39
CA SER A 304 -16.07 17.42 20.30
C SER A 304 -16.77 18.71 19.88
N SER A 305 -18.05 18.88 20.25
CA SER A 305 -18.66 20.21 20.32
C SER A 305 -18.44 20.79 21.72
N LEU A 306 -17.67 21.88 21.79
CA LEU A 306 -17.69 22.78 22.94
C LEU A 306 -19.14 23.20 23.19
N SER A 307 -19.76 22.60 24.20
CA SER A 307 -21.11 22.97 24.62
C SER A 307 -21.01 24.27 25.42
N PRO A 308 -21.66 25.37 25.01
CA PRO A 308 -21.81 26.52 25.89
C PRO A 308 -22.76 26.13 27.03
N SER A 309 -22.42 26.58 28.24
CA SER A 309 -23.09 26.33 29.51
C SER A 309 -24.62 26.25 29.40
N GLY A 310 -25.20 25.11 29.78
CA GLY A 310 -26.62 24.80 29.59
C GLY A 310 -27.57 25.44 30.61
N ASN A 311 -28.81 25.67 30.17
CA ASN A 311 -29.98 25.84 31.04
C ASN A 311 -30.56 24.47 31.40
N LEU A 312 -30.89 24.29 32.69
CA LEU A 312 -31.24 23.03 33.36
C LEU A 312 -32.57 22.38 32.89
N SER A 313 -33.36 23.07 32.06
CA SER A 313 -34.69 22.61 31.63
C SER A 313 -34.68 21.63 30.44
N THR A 314 -33.62 21.60 29.64
CA THR A 314 -33.55 20.72 28.45
C THR A 314 -33.17 19.27 28.82
N ILE A 315 -32.52 19.06 29.96
CA ILE A 315 -32.00 17.74 30.39
C ILE A 315 -33.15 16.79 30.79
N THR A 316 -34.27 17.33 31.27
CA THR A 316 -35.39 16.53 31.78
C THR A 316 -36.30 15.99 30.67
N MET A 317 -36.32 16.58 29.47
CA MET A 317 -37.13 16.06 28.36
C MET A 317 -36.44 14.94 27.57
N THR A 318 -35.11 14.84 27.61
CA THR A 318 -34.37 13.78 26.89
C THR A 318 -34.42 12.43 27.61
N THR A 319 -34.85 12.39 28.87
CA THR A 319 -34.88 11.16 29.69
C THR A 319 -36.14 10.30 29.49
N LEU A 320 -37.14 10.78 28.74
CA LEU A 320 -38.42 10.09 28.51
C LEU A 320 -38.54 9.38 27.16
N MET A 321 -37.52 9.47 26.29
CA MET A 321 -37.51 8.73 25.03
C MET A 321 -36.89 7.35 25.27
N PRO A 322 -37.62 6.23 25.02
CA PRO A 322 -37.00 4.92 25.03
C PRO A 322 -35.88 4.92 24.00
N SER A 323 -34.68 4.55 24.44
CA SER A 323 -33.51 4.41 23.59
C SER A 323 -33.84 3.40 22.49
N THR A 324 -34.16 3.88 21.29
CA THR A 324 -34.24 3.02 20.11
C THR A 324 -32.84 2.47 19.88
N THR A 325 -32.60 1.23 20.29
CA THR A 325 -31.42 0.47 19.88
C THR A 325 -31.30 0.57 18.36
N PRO A 326 -30.20 1.10 17.80
CA PRO A 326 -30.05 1.13 16.36
C PRO A 326 -30.11 -0.32 15.85
N SER A 327 -31.13 -0.63 15.06
CA SER A 327 -31.32 -1.95 14.47
C SER A 327 -30.05 -2.32 13.70
N ARG A 328 -29.44 -3.45 14.04
CA ARG A 328 -28.29 -4.00 13.29
C ARG A 328 -28.68 -4.04 11.79
N PRO A 329 -27.87 -3.47 10.88
CA PRO A 329 -28.17 -3.49 9.47
C PRO A 329 -28.24 -4.94 8.98
N THR A 330 -29.37 -5.34 8.40
CA THR A 330 -29.63 -6.71 7.97
C THR A 330 -29.33 -6.88 6.47
N GLY A 331 -28.72 -8.01 6.08
CA GLY A 331 -28.56 -8.39 4.68
C GLY A 331 -27.44 -7.65 3.92
N LEU A 332 -27.73 -7.18 2.70
CA LEU A 332 -26.75 -6.52 1.81
C LEU A 332 -26.12 -5.26 2.44
N GLN A 333 -26.87 -4.55 3.28
CA GLN A 333 -26.39 -3.36 3.99
C GLN A 333 -25.27 -3.69 5.00
N GLN A 334 -25.26 -4.92 5.51
CA GLN A 334 -24.21 -5.41 6.40
C GLN A 334 -22.88 -5.59 5.64
N LEU A 335 -22.93 -6.10 4.40
CA LEU A 335 -21.73 -6.21 3.55
C LEU A 335 -21.12 -4.85 3.21
N TYR A 336 -21.95 -3.82 3.03
CA TYR A 336 -21.47 -2.44 2.80
C TYR A 336 -20.94 -1.76 4.07
N SER A 337 -21.26 -2.30 5.25
CA SER A 337 -20.71 -1.87 6.54
C SER A 337 -19.38 -2.53 6.89
N LEU A 338 -18.88 -3.46 6.06
CA LEU A 338 -17.59 -4.12 6.27
C LEU A 338 -16.47 -3.08 6.40
N SER A 339 -15.56 -3.27 7.36
CA SER A 339 -14.40 -2.39 7.48
C SER A 339 -13.58 -2.41 6.19
N TYR A 340 -13.20 -1.23 5.71
CA TYR A 340 -12.37 -1.06 4.53
C TYR A 340 -11.01 -1.77 4.65
N LEU A 341 -10.56 -2.06 5.88
CA LEU A 341 -9.35 -2.85 6.14
C LEU A 341 -9.49 -4.31 5.70
N TRP A 342 -10.70 -4.86 5.68
CA TRP A 342 -10.98 -6.23 5.22
C TRP A 342 -11.09 -6.36 3.70
N TYR A 343 -11.18 -5.24 2.97
CA TYR A 343 -11.37 -5.29 1.51
C TYR A 343 -10.22 -6.04 0.82
N SER A 344 -8.97 -5.77 1.20
CA SER A 344 -7.82 -6.45 0.58
C SER A 344 -7.85 -7.96 0.82
N ALA A 345 -8.11 -8.38 2.06
CA ALA A 345 -8.18 -9.80 2.44
C ALA A 345 -9.35 -10.53 1.76
N HIS A 346 -10.54 -9.92 1.75
CA HIS A 346 -11.72 -10.48 1.09
C HIS A 346 -11.49 -10.63 -0.42
N ASN A 347 -11.07 -9.54 -1.08
CA ASN A 347 -10.91 -9.52 -2.54
C ASN A 347 -9.78 -10.44 -3.01
N SER A 348 -8.64 -10.47 -2.30
CA SER A 348 -7.55 -11.42 -2.62
C SER A 348 -7.99 -12.87 -2.50
N THR A 349 -8.75 -13.19 -1.45
CA THR A 349 -9.32 -14.55 -1.25
C THR A 349 -10.27 -14.92 -2.39
N THR A 350 -11.13 -13.99 -2.82
CA THR A 350 -12.02 -14.21 -3.98
C THR A 350 -11.24 -14.56 -5.24
N VAL A 351 -10.16 -13.83 -5.55
CA VAL A 351 -9.30 -14.14 -6.72
C VAL A 351 -8.71 -15.54 -6.61
N ILE A 352 -8.19 -15.91 -5.45
CA ILE A 352 -7.56 -17.23 -5.23
C ILE A 352 -8.61 -18.34 -5.37
N VAL A 353 -9.76 -18.22 -4.72
CA VAL A 353 -10.81 -19.26 -4.72
C VAL A 353 -11.38 -19.44 -6.12
N VAL A 354 -11.85 -18.36 -6.76
CA VAL A 354 -12.42 -18.43 -8.11
C VAL A 354 -11.36 -18.89 -9.11
N GLY A 355 -10.14 -18.36 -9.00
CA GLY A 355 -9.05 -18.71 -9.91
C GLY A 355 -8.63 -20.18 -9.79
N LEU A 356 -8.62 -20.74 -8.58
CA LEU A 356 -8.38 -22.18 -8.37
C LEU A 356 -9.51 -23.03 -8.93
N VAL A 357 -10.77 -22.70 -8.65
CA VAL A 357 -11.92 -23.46 -9.15
C VAL A 357 -11.91 -23.50 -10.67
N VAL A 358 -11.76 -22.34 -11.32
CA VAL A 358 -11.71 -22.27 -12.79
C VAL A 358 -10.48 -22.98 -13.34
N SER A 359 -9.32 -22.85 -12.69
CA SER A 359 -8.11 -23.59 -13.11
C SER A 359 -8.32 -25.10 -13.05
N LEU A 360 -8.97 -25.61 -12.00
CA LEU A 360 -9.28 -27.04 -11.88
C LEU A 360 -10.28 -27.50 -12.94
N LEU A 361 -11.31 -26.69 -13.24
CA LEU A 361 -12.31 -27.00 -14.27
C LEU A 361 -11.74 -26.97 -15.69
N THR A 362 -10.79 -26.08 -15.96
CA THR A 362 -10.14 -25.92 -17.27
C THR A 362 -8.92 -26.84 -17.45
N GLY A 363 -8.77 -27.86 -16.59
CA GLY A 363 -7.74 -28.90 -16.73
C GLY A 363 -6.38 -28.56 -16.11
N GLY A 364 -6.26 -27.43 -15.41
CA GLY A 364 -5.06 -27.00 -14.68
C GLY A 364 -3.86 -26.72 -15.60
N MET A 365 -2.66 -26.83 -15.03
CA MET A 365 -1.36 -26.71 -15.71
C MET A 365 -0.89 -28.03 -16.38
N ARG A 366 -1.82 -28.82 -16.92
CA ARG A 366 -1.49 -30.15 -17.47
C ARG A 366 -0.48 -30.03 -18.63
N GLY A 367 0.75 -30.52 -18.42
CA GLY A 367 1.80 -30.58 -19.45
C GLY A 367 2.72 -29.35 -19.56
N ARG A 368 2.54 -28.29 -18.75
CA ARG A 368 3.49 -27.17 -18.64
C ARG A 368 4.23 -27.26 -17.32
N THR A 369 5.56 -27.29 -17.37
CA THR A 369 6.40 -27.12 -16.17
C THR A 369 6.45 -25.63 -15.83
N PRO A 370 5.89 -25.20 -14.70
CA PRO A 370 6.04 -23.82 -14.26
C PRO A 370 7.52 -23.51 -14.00
N ASP A 371 7.94 -22.27 -14.27
CA ASP A 371 9.31 -21.84 -13.99
C ASP A 371 9.58 -21.95 -12.46
N PRO A 372 10.51 -22.81 -12.02
CA PRO A 372 10.80 -23.00 -10.61
C PRO A 372 11.27 -21.71 -9.91
N ARG A 373 11.70 -20.69 -10.65
CA ARG A 373 12.08 -19.37 -10.08
C ARG A 373 10.89 -18.51 -9.66
N THR A 374 9.70 -18.78 -10.20
CA THR A 374 8.47 -17.99 -9.93
C THR A 374 7.58 -18.62 -8.88
N ILE A 375 7.79 -19.89 -8.57
CA ILE A 375 7.07 -20.60 -7.51
C ILE A 375 7.84 -20.47 -6.20
N TYR A 376 7.18 -19.92 -5.18
CA TYR A 376 7.67 -20.07 -3.83
C TYR A 376 7.06 -21.34 -3.22
N PRO A 377 7.86 -22.36 -2.84
CA PRO A 377 7.35 -23.62 -2.33
C PRO A 377 6.89 -23.48 -0.87
N VAL A 378 5.81 -22.71 -0.63
CA VAL A 378 5.12 -22.70 0.66
C VAL A 378 4.40 -24.02 0.86
N LEU A 379 3.72 -24.54 -0.15
CA LEU A 379 2.87 -25.73 -0.02
C LEU A 379 3.65 -27.00 0.40
N PRO A 380 4.87 -27.29 -0.11
CA PRO A 380 5.69 -28.39 0.41
C PRO A 380 6.15 -28.19 1.86
N ARG A 381 6.47 -26.95 2.26
CA ARG A 381 6.88 -26.59 3.63
C ARG A 381 5.70 -26.65 4.61
N LEU A 382 4.52 -26.16 4.22
CA LEU A 382 3.30 -26.25 5.01
C LEU A 382 2.83 -27.72 5.15
N ARG A 383 2.97 -28.53 4.09
CA ARG A 383 2.75 -29.98 4.13
C ARG A 383 3.78 -30.73 4.96
N ALA A 384 4.97 -30.16 5.20
CA ALA A 384 5.94 -30.71 6.13
C ALA A 384 5.58 -30.41 7.61
N LEU A 385 4.81 -29.34 7.86
CA LEU A 385 4.27 -28.97 9.17
C LEU A 385 2.98 -29.72 9.55
N LEU A 386 2.34 -30.41 8.59
CA LEU A 386 1.13 -31.21 8.81
C LEU A 386 1.47 -32.56 9.48
N PRO A 387 0.64 -33.05 10.42
CA PRO A 387 0.83 -34.35 11.07
C PRO A 387 0.94 -35.48 10.03
N VAL A 388 1.78 -36.49 10.33
CA VAL A 388 2.09 -37.62 9.44
C VAL A 388 0.83 -38.31 8.89
N SER A 389 -0.24 -38.36 9.67
CA SER A 389 -1.55 -38.92 9.28
C SER A 389 -2.23 -38.18 8.13
N CYS A 390 -2.10 -36.85 8.06
CA CYS A 390 -2.61 -36.04 6.95
C CYS A 390 -1.69 -36.13 5.73
N ARG A 391 -0.37 -36.26 5.95
CA ARG A 391 0.63 -36.42 4.88
C ARG A 391 0.42 -37.72 4.08
N LYS A 392 0.07 -38.82 4.76
CA LYS A 392 -0.21 -40.12 4.13
C LYS A 392 -1.49 -40.12 3.27
N ARG A 393 -2.54 -39.37 3.63
CA ARG A 393 -3.77 -39.25 2.80
C ARG A 393 -3.54 -38.47 1.51
N LEU A 394 -2.63 -37.50 1.51
CA LEU A 394 -2.32 -36.66 0.34
C LEU A 394 -1.34 -37.30 -0.66
N HIS A 395 -0.65 -38.38 -0.29
CA HIS A 395 0.36 -39.05 -1.15
C HIS A 395 -0.20 -40.10 -2.12
N TYR A 396 -1.50 -40.41 -2.12
CA TYR A 396 -2.04 -41.48 -2.97
C TYR A 396 -2.29 -41.09 -4.44
N LYS A 397 -1.82 -39.93 -4.94
CA LYS A 397 -2.11 -39.54 -6.33
C LYS A 397 -1.06 -38.68 -7.03
N SER A 398 0.22 -39.03 -6.95
CA SER A 398 1.19 -38.55 -7.94
C SER A 398 2.27 -39.60 -8.22
N TYR A 399 2.35 -39.99 -9.49
CA TYR A 399 3.20 -41.04 -10.03
C TYR A 399 4.65 -40.58 -10.19
N SER A 400 5.55 -41.49 -9.79
CA SER A 400 6.98 -41.72 -10.06
C SER A 400 7.82 -40.82 -11.01
N GLN A 401 9.06 -40.59 -10.55
CA GLN A 401 10.36 -40.38 -11.26
C GLN A 401 10.82 -38.97 -11.71
N GLY A 402 11.95 -38.53 -11.14
CA GLY A 402 12.85 -37.44 -11.60
C GLY A 402 13.79 -36.95 -10.46
N PRO A 403 15.10 -36.71 -10.70
CA PRO A 403 16.18 -36.97 -9.73
C PRO A 403 16.41 -35.89 -8.65
N SER A 404 17.16 -36.29 -7.62
CA SER A 404 17.59 -35.53 -6.45
C SER A 404 18.08 -34.12 -6.75
N VAL A 405 17.40 -33.13 -6.16
CA VAL A 405 17.87 -31.74 -6.11
C VAL A 405 19.04 -31.66 -5.13
N ASN A 406 20.24 -31.41 -5.65
CA ASN A 406 21.37 -30.95 -4.86
C ASN A 406 21.03 -29.59 -4.24
N THR A 407 21.11 -29.51 -2.92
CA THR A 407 21.02 -28.28 -2.14
C THR A 407 22.30 -27.48 -2.34
N ALA A 408 22.38 -26.68 -3.41
CA ALA A 408 23.45 -25.70 -3.60
C ALA A 408 22.92 -24.45 -4.30
N GLY A 409 23.08 -23.30 -3.65
CA GLY A 409 22.92 -21.96 -4.24
C GLY A 409 21.53 -21.34 -4.07
N SER A 410 21.36 -20.58 -2.99
CA SER A 410 20.42 -19.44 -3.03
C SER A 410 20.88 -18.49 -4.13
N PRO A 411 20.01 -17.96 -5.01
CA PRO A 411 20.47 -17.13 -6.13
C PRO A 411 21.11 -15.85 -5.60
N GLU A 412 22.39 -15.62 -5.92
CA GLU A 412 23.02 -14.33 -5.73
C GLU A 412 22.60 -13.37 -6.86
N LYS A 413 22.08 -12.20 -6.47
CA LYS A 413 21.93 -11.06 -7.37
C LYS A 413 23.32 -10.62 -7.83
N MET A 414 23.68 -10.89 -9.08
CA MET A 414 24.94 -10.39 -9.67
C MET A 414 24.92 -8.86 -9.71
N SER A 415 26.00 -8.27 -9.20
CA SER A 415 26.23 -6.83 -9.10
C SER A 415 26.16 -6.13 -10.46
N ASN A 416 25.49 -4.97 -10.48
CA ASN A 416 25.27 -4.10 -11.65
C ASN A 416 26.49 -4.00 -12.59
N GLY A 417 26.25 -4.27 -13.87
CA GLY A 417 26.86 -3.59 -15.01
C GLY A 417 28.38 -3.42 -15.01
N MET A 418 29.12 -4.48 -15.33
CA MET A 418 30.39 -4.33 -16.04
C MET A 418 30.72 -5.61 -16.83
N LEU A 419 30.83 -5.47 -18.15
CA LEU A 419 31.39 -6.46 -19.07
C LEU A 419 32.86 -6.71 -18.71
N LYS A 420 33.25 -7.97 -18.55
CA LYS A 420 34.64 -8.38 -18.78
C LYS A 420 34.67 -9.31 -19.98
N GLY A 421 35.09 -8.77 -21.11
CA GLY A 421 35.49 -9.56 -22.26
C GLY A 421 36.65 -10.46 -21.87
N CYS A 422 36.51 -11.75 -22.11
CA CYS A 422 37.62 -12.69 -22.04
C CYS A 422 38.13 -12.89 -23.46
N GLY A 423 39.11 -12.07 -23.86
CA GLY A 423 40.08 -12.49 -24.85
C GLY A 423 41.23 -13.16 -24.10
N ASP A 424 41.43 -14.46 -24.30
CA ASP A 424 42.58 -14.91 -25.09
C ASP A 424 42.57 -16.43 -25.30
N LYS A 425 42.70 -16.76 -26.60
CA LYS A 425 43.23 -17.93 -27.30
C LYS A 425 43.61 -19.19 -26.49
N GLU A 426 43.12 -20.33 -26.97
CA GLU A 426 44.00 -21.38 -27.53
C GLU A 426 43.25 -22.26 -28.54
N ALA A 427 43.94 -22.60 -29.63
CA ALA A 427 43.42 -23.22 -30.84
C ALA A 427 43.81 -24.70 -30.91
N VAL A 428 42.89 -25.59 -31.28
CA VAL A 428 43.16 -26.88 -31.95
C VAL A 428 41.97 -27.23 -32.86
N ALA A 429 42.26 -27.82 -34.03
CA ALA A 429 41.45 -27.92 -35.25
C ALA A 429 40.46 -29.13 -35.34
N VAL A 430 39.28 -28.90 -35.95
CA VAL A 430 38.54 -29.56 -37.10
C VAL A 430 38.55 -31.11 -37.26
N PRO A 431 37.54 -31.86 -37.84
CA PRO A 431 36.28 -31.48 -38.55
C PRO A 431 34.94 -32.22 -38.20
N GLU A 432 33.85 -31.66 -38.75
CA GLU A 432 32.55 -32.22 -39.28
C GLU A 432 31.60 -33.13 -38.47
N GLU A 433 30.34 -32.68 -38.29
CA GLU A 433 29.10 -33.30 -38.86
C GLU A 433 27.80 -32.55 -38.44
N GLY A 434 26.92 -32.25 -39.43
CA GLY A 434 25.44 -32.23 -39.28
C GLY A 434 24.71 -30.97 -38.73
N PRO A 435 23.62 -30.48 -39.36
CA PRO A 435 22.89 -29.29 -38.91
C PRO A 435 21.75 -29.66 -37.94
N VAL A 436 21.70 -29.01 -36.77
CA VAL A 436 20.52 -29.04 -35.88
C VAL A 436 20.07 -27.61 -35.60
N CYS A 437 18.82 -27.31 -35.96
CA CYS A 437 18.14 -26.03 -35.74
C CYS A 437 18.19 -25.62 -34.26
N GLN A 438 18.88 -24.51 -33.97
CA GLN A 438 18.75 -23.80 -32.70
C GLN A 438 17.53 -22.88 -32.75
N GLY A 439 16.50 -23.23 -31.97
CA GLY A 439 15.40 -22.33 -31.64
C GLY A 439 15.90 -21.18 -30.77
N SER A 440 15.71 -19.96 -31.27
CA SER A 440 16.01 -18.71 -30.57
C SER A 440 15.14 -18.57 -29.32
N SER A 441 15.78 -18.60 -28.15
CA SER A 441 15.17 -18.12 -26.91
C SER A 441 15.40 -16.60 -26.82
N PRO A 442 14.36 -15.77 -26.63
CA PRO A 442 14.57 -14.35 -26.40
C PRO A 442 15.10 -14.15 -24.97
N THR A 443 16.36 -13.77 -24.87
CA THR A 443 16.99 -13.30 -23.64
C THR A 443 16.38 -11.96 -23.25
N PHE A 444 15.56 -11.92 -22.19
CA PHE A 444 15.06 -10.67 -21.64
C PHE A 444 16.15 -9.97 -20.85
N THR A 445 16.73 -8.93 -21.43
CA THR A 445 17.64 -7.99 -20.78
C THR A 445 16.83 -6.87 -20.14
N LEU A 446 16.66 -6.91 -18.82
CA LEU A 446 16.26 -5.73 -18.04
C LEU A 446 17.51 -4.89 -17.82
N GLN A 447 17.73 -3.92 -18.71
CA GLN A 447 18.86 -3.00 -18.64
C GLN A 447 18.45 -1.73 -17.89
N GLU A 448 19.33 -1.27 -16.99
CA GLU A 448 19.22 -0.03 -16.21
C GLU A 448 18.82 1.12 -17.15
N THR A 449 17.56 1.52 -17.07
CA THR A 449 17.16 2.84 -17.52
C THR A 449 17.75 3.84 -16.54
N SER A 450 18.69 4.65 -17.02
CA SER A 450 18.86 6.00 -16.50
C SER A 450 17.56 6.77 -16.77
N LEU A 451 16.57 6.56 -15.90
CA LEU A 451 15.33 7.32 -15.83
C LEU A 451 15.40 8.28 -14.63
#